data_AF-A0A1Z8QLX1-F1
#
_entry.id   AF-A0A1Z8QLX1-F1
#
_cell.length_a   1.000
_cell.length_b   1.000
_cell.length_c   1.000
_cell.angle_alpha   90.00
_cell.angle_beta   90.00
_cell.angle_gamma   90.00
#
_symmetry.space_group_name_H-M   'P 1'
#
loop_
_entity.id
_entity.type
_entity.pdbx_description
1 polymer ?
#
loop_
_entity_poly.entity_id
_entity_poly.type
_entity_poly.pdbx_seq_one_letter_code
_entity_poly.pdbx_strand_id
1 'polypeptide(L)'
;MIERKKLVEINASNKPDKPWVAIEGLGFNPSVALVVDDKKVLISNEQATQESKYSSSILPLIKKLLSNFSFTPIDLKGIILVSGPGSFTGLRVTNGFVQGLAHGLDCPVVSISAFEVYAFAWLFNNKKQEAQQDSFFLDVIIDARLEEFFLARVLCKRWESKKFEGKLNCPKKIDSANFRWNFSIHEEPTIFDNQSLKIRNSNSSVSILKCPNIADFKLPNYGEIKVISPQNNLFLSGWAALLCVYNENVTWKKANEVHPLYVRDQVAQTILERKKNPSLIIESFDESDLDTVTSIEQDTYQFGWSMKNFQDSLNSNYVCRKLINNSLLVGYFIWMKVENECHILNFTIAKGRQRRGLGKWMLSRLLASLGEYDLRSVFLEVRPSNKSAINLYGRNGFEIVGRRKNYYSTFNGREDALVMKRLILQSKSRFI
;
A
#
# COMPACT_ATOMS: atom_id res chain seq x y z
N MET A 1 -16.28 -1.37 -30.60
CA MET A 1 -15.78 -0.25 -31.42
C MET A 1 -16.34 1.07 -30.90
N ILE A 2 -15.99 1.44 -29.67
CA ILE A 2 -16.46 2.68 -29.02
C ILE A 2 -15.21 3.45 -28.61
N GLU A 3 -15.12 4.68 -29.12
CA GLU A 3 -14.17 5.77 -28.80
C GLU A 3 -12.67 5.58 -29.11
N ARG A 4 -12.35 5.49 -30.41
CA ARG A 4 -11.00 5.74 -30.97
C ARG A 4 -10.79 7.19 -31.47
N LYS A 5 -11.62 8.17 -31.08
CA LYS A 5 -11.61 9.53 -31.65
C LYS A 5 -11.65 10.65 -30.59
N LYS A 6 -10.46 11.03 -30.12
CA LYS A 6 -10.00 12.40 -29.72
C LYS A 6 -8.75 12.29 -28.82
N LEU A 7 -7.74 11.55 -29.27
CA LEU A 7 -6.38 11.78 -28.77
C LEU A 7 -5.86 12.99 -29.55
N VAL A 8 -5.77 14.11 -28.83
CA VAL A 8 -5.09 15.39 -29.15
C VAL A 8 -4.52 15.46 -30.57
N GLU A 9 -5.15 16.24 -31.46
CA GLU A 9 -4.50 16.72 -32.67
C GLU A 9 -3.30 17.58 -32.23
N ILE A 10 -2.12 16.97 -32.23
CA ILE A 10 -0.85 17.69 -32.10
C ILE A 10 -0.64 18.39 -33.44
N ASN A 11 -0.69 19.72 -33.44
CA ASN A 11 -0.46 20.53 -34.62
C ASN A 11 0.92 20.19 -35.20
N ALA A 12 0.97 19.63 -36.40
CA ALA A 12 2.17 19.15 -37.09
C ALA A 12 3.23 20.23 -37.39
N SER A 13 2.95 21.50 -37.07
CA SER A 13 3.81 22.65 -37.35
C SER A 13 4.85 22.97 -36.26
N ASN A 14 4.75 22.39 -35.05
CA ASN A 14 5.77 22.51 -34.00
C ASN A 14 6.00 21.13 -33.36
N LYS A 15 7.17 20.53 -33.59
CA LYS A 15 7.50 19.25 -32.95
C LYS A 15 7.67 19.49 -31.44
N PRO A 16 6.92 18.79 -30.56
CA PRO A 16 7.06 18.95 -29.12
C PRO A 16 8.48 18.64 -28.67
N ASP A 17 8.87 19.21 -27.52
CA ASP A 17 10.21 19.01 -26.99
C ASP A 17 10.41 17.51 -26.66
N LYS A 18 11.61 16.99 -26.93
CA LYS A 18 11.93 15.56 -26.76
C LYS A 18 11.51 15.05 -25.36
N PRO A 19 10.90 13.85 -25.24
CA PRO A 19 10.26 13.41 -24.01
C PRO A 19 11.21 12.82 -22.96
N TRP A 20 10.71 12.73 -21.73
CA TRP A 20 11.29 11.92 -20.65
C TRP A 20 10.36 10.76 -20.32
N VAL A 21 10.91 9.68 -19.77
CA VAL A 21 10.12 8.52 -19.37
C VAL A 21 10.37 8.14 -17.93
N ALA A 22 9.31 8.01 -17.13
CA ALA A 22 9.34 7.44 -15.80
C ALA A 22 8.99 5.96 -15.82
N ILE A 23 9.74 5.16 -15.09
CA ILE A 23 9.66 3.69 -15.09
C ILE A 23 9.69 3.21 -13.64
N GLU A 24 8.73 2.36 -13.28
CA GLU A 24 8.75 1.62 -12.02
C GLU A 24 8.36 0.16 -12.24
N GLY A 25 8.97 -0.73 -11.46
CA GLY A 25 8.64 -2.15 -11.42
C GLY A 25 8.64 -2.69 -9.99
N LEU A 26 8.07 -1.93 -9.05
CA LEU A 26 8.13 -2.24 -7.62
C LEU A 26 7.04 -3.21 -7.20
N GLY A 27 5.81 -2.98 -7.68
CA GLY A 27 4.62 -3.79 -7.43
C GLY A 27 4.28 -4.72 -8.60
N PHE A 28 3.29 -5.62 -8.41
CA PHE A 28 2.98 -6.77 -9.30
C PHE A 28 2.96 -6.45 -10.81
N ASN A 29 2.45 -5.28 -11.18
CA ASN A 29 2.46 -4.79 -12.55
C ASN A 29 3.35 -3.55 -12.64
N PRO A 30 4.41 -3.55 -13.48
CA PRO A 30 5.20 -2.35 -13.72
C PRO A 30 4.35 -1.26 -14.41
N SER A 31 4.67 -0.01 -14.14
CA SER A 31 4.07 1.14 -14.81
C SER A 31 5.10 2.07 -15.41
N VAL A 32 4.68 2.77 -16.46
CA VAL A 32 5.48 3.73 -17.22
C VAL A 32 4.69 5.01 -17.38
N ALA A 33 5.36 6.16 -17.29
CA ALA A 33 4.78 7.45 -17.64
C ALA A 33 5.70 8.22 -18.59
N LEU A 34 5.13 8.89 -19.57
CA LEU A 34 5.82 9.75 -20.52
C LEU A 34 5.53 11.21 -20.16
N VAL A 35 6.59 12.02 -20.09
CA VAL A 35 6.50 13.47 -19.92
C VAL A 35 6.89 14.14 -21.22
N VAL A 36 5.97 14.93 -21.80
CA VAL A 36 6.19 15.68 -23.03
C VAL A 36 5.94 17.16 -22.75
N ASP A 37 6.83 18.03 -23.20
CA ASP A 37 6.59 19.47 -23.19
C ASP A 37 6.01 19.91 -24.54
N ASP A 38 4.74 20.33 -24.53
CA ASP A 38 4.01 20.82 -25.70
C ASP A 38 3.20 22.06 -25.33
N LYS A 39 3.89 23.19 -25.11
CA LYS A 39 3.37 24.45 -24.51
C LYS A 39 2.93 24.30 -23.04
N LYS A 40 2.37 23.15 -22.66
CA LYS A 40 2.03 22.64 -21.33
C LYS A 40 2.74 21.30 -21.09
N VAL A 41 2.89 20.91 -19.83
CA VAL A 41 3.44 19.61 -19.48
C VAL A 41 2.36 18.54 -19.62
N LEU A 42 2.60 17.58 -20.50
CA LEU A 42 1.74 16.41 -20.72
C LEU A 42 2.32 15.20 -20.01
N ILE A 43 1.50 14.52 -19.20
CA ILE A 43 1.87 13.25 -18.58
C ILE A 43 0.91 12.16 -19.07
N SER A 44 1.43 11.16 -19.77
CA SER A 44 0.67 9.98 -20.17
C SER A 44 1.22 8.74 -19.48
N ASN A 45 0.38 7.95 -18.81
CA ASN A 45 0.85 6.77 -18.08
C ASN A 45 0.10 5.50 -18.44
N GLU A 46 0.77 4.37 -18.27
CA GLU A 46 0.21 3.04 -18.45
C GLU A 46 0.82 2.04 -17.46
N GLN A 47 0.08 0.98 -17.16
CA GLN A 47 0.52 -0.14 -16.33
C GLN A 47 0.32 -1.45 -17.09
N ALA A 48 1.23 -2.40 -16.89
CA ALA A 48 1.10 -3.73 -17.49
C ALA A 48 -0.15 -4.46 -16.99
N THR A 49 -0.75 -5.29 -17.84
CA THR A 49 -1.84 -6.21 -17.47
C THR A 49 -1.29 -7.52 -16.90
N GLN A 50 -2.12 -8.22 -16.12
CA GLN A 50 -1.74 -9.36 -15.25
C GLN A 50 -1.11 -10.59 -15.95
N GLU A 51 -0.94 -10.60 -17.28
CA GLU A 51 -0.47 -11.78 -18.04
C GLU A 51 0.96 -11.67 -18.62
N SER A 52 1.65 -10.55 -18.41
CA SER A 52 2.96 -10.31 -19.04
C SER A 52 4.14 -10.52 -18.08
N LYS A 53 5.17 -11.27 -18.50
CA LYS A 53 6.41 -11.42 -17.72
C LYS A 53 7.08 -10.04 -17.55
N TYR A 54 7.47 -9.70 -16.32
CA TYR A 54 8.01 -8.38 -15.90
C TYR A 54 9.00 -7.72 -16.86
N SER A 55 10.02 -8.46 -17.32
CA SER A 55 11.07 -7.92 -18.20
C SER A 55 10.59 -7.69 -19.64
N SER A 56 9.53 -8.37 -20.05
CA SER A 56 9.01 -8.32 -21.43
C SER A 56 7.94 -7.25 -21.64
N SER A 57 7.44 -6.60 -20.57
CA SER A 57 6.32 -5.66 -20.65
C SER A 57 6.71 -4.18 -20.64
N ILE A 58 7.84 -3.80 -20.03
CA ILE A 58 8.23 -2.38 -19.90
C ILE A 58 8.49 -1.72 -21.26
N LEU A 59 9.33 -2.33 -22.12
CA LEU A 59 9.67 -1.75 -23.42
C LEU A 59 8.44 -1.59 -24.35
N PRO A 60 7.52 -2.58 -24.45
CA PRO A 60 6.26 -2.39 -25.18
C PRO A 60 5.42 -1.22 -24.66
N LEU A 61 5.31 -1.02 -23.34
CA LEU A 61 4.59 0.12 -22.76
C LEU A 61 5.25 1.45 -23.16
N ILE A 62 6.57 1.54 -23.09
CA ILE A 62 7.34 2.72 -23.52
C ILE A 62 7.08 3.02 -25.01
N LYS A 63 7.22 2.01 -25.88
CA LYS A 63 6.99 2.17 -27.34
C LYS A 63 5.56 2.62 -27.63
N LYS A 64 4.58 2.04 -26.94
CA LYS A 64 3.17 2.41 -27.08
C LYS A 64 2.95 3.87 -26.69
N LEU A 65 3.42 4.29 -25.51
CA LEU A 65 3.30 5.68 -25.06
C LEU A 65 3.97 6.66 -26.03
N LEU A 66 5.21 6.38 -26.46
CA LEU A 66 5.93 7.23 -27.41
C LEU A 66 5.21 7.37 -28.76
N SER A 67 4.65 6.27 -29.28
CA SER A 67 3.94 6.26 -30.56
C SER A 67 2.70 7.16 -30.57
N ASN A 68 2.05 7.35 -29.43
CA ASN A 68 0.91 8.28 -29.30
C ASN A 68 1.29 9.75 -29.56
N PHE A 69 2.58 10.08 -29.46
CA PHE A 69 3.13 11.42 -29.67
C PHE A 69 4.12 11.48 -30.85
N SER A 70 4.12 10.46 -31.72
CA SER A 70 5.04 10.35 -32.87
C SER A 70 6.53 10.37 -32.48
N PHE A 71 6.86 9.84 -31.31
CA PHE A 71 8.24 9.64 -30.85
C PHE A 71 8.65 8.17 -30.93
N THR A 72 9.96 7.95 -30.89
CA THR A 72 10.60 6.64 -30.79
C THR A 72 11.58 6.63 -29.60
N PRO A 73 12.08 5.47 -29.14
CA PRO A 73 12.99 5.44 -27.99
C PRO A 73 14.24 6.32 -28.14
N ILE A 74 14.72 6.56 -29.36
CA ILE A 74 15.88 7.44 -29.61
C ILE A 74 15.61 8.93 -29.34
N ASP A 75 14.33 9.29 -29.22
CA ASP A 75 13.92 10.65 -28.91
C ASP A 75 13.95 10.95 -27.41
N LEU A 76 14.17 9.95 -26.54
CA LEU A 76 14.19 10.15 -25.08
C LEU A 76 15.36 11.05 -24.65
N LYS A 77 15.06 12.11 -23.89
CA LYS A 77 16.05 13.01 -23.26
C LYS A 77 16.59 12.47 -21.94
N GLY A 78 15.87 11.58 -21.27
CA GLY A 78 16.28 11.01 -20.00
C GLY A 78 15.24 10.08 -19.39
N ILE A 79 15.67 9.31 -18.39
CA ILE A 79 14.86 8.29 -17.72
C ILE A 79 14.72 8.62 -16.22
N ILE A 80 13.50 8.54 -15.71
CA ILE A 80 13.17 8.66 -14.29
C ILE A 80 12.95 7.24 -13.76
N LEU A 81 13.84 6.75 -12.91
CA LEU A 81 13.73 5.44 -12.28
C LEU A 81 13.16 5.59 -10.86
N VAL A 82 12.10 4.84 -10.55
CA VAL A 82 11.67 4.67 -9.15
C VAL A 82 12.46 3.52 -8.54
N SER A 83 13.34 3.85 -7.59
CA SER A 83 14.43 2.99 -7.08
C SER A 83 14.04 2.08 -5.92
N GLY A 84 12.79 2.13 -5.47
CA GLY A 84 12.25 1.28 -4.42
C GLY A 84 11.76 2.03 -3.18
N PRO A 85 11.26 1.31 -2.17
CA PRO A 85 11.36 -0.15 -2.04
C PRO A 85 10.31 -0.94 -2.83
N GLY A 86 10.60 -2.22 -3.09
CA GLY A 86 9.77 -3.07 -3.93
C GLY A 86 10.32 -4.48 -4.11
N SER A 87 9.68 -5.27 -4.98
CA SER A 87 10.08 -6.66 -5.17
C SER A 87 11.53 -6.80 -5.65
N PHE A 88 12.31 -7.69 -5.04
CA PHE A 88 13.71 -7.91 -5.41
C PHE A 88 13.91 -8.17 -6.91
N THR A 89 13.09 -9.05 -7.48
CA THR A 89 13.11 -9.36 -8.91
C THR A 89 12.75 -8.12 -9.73
N GLY A 90 11.71 -7.38 -9.35
CA GLY A 90 11.27 -6.19 -10.05
C GLY A 90 12.30 -5.06 -10.01
N LEU A 91 12.92 -4.81 -8.85
CA LEU A 91 13.99 -3.83 -8.66
C LEU A 91 15.20 -4.15 -9.54
N ARG A 92 15.69 -5.40 -9.51
CA ARG A 92 16.85 -5.81 -10.33
C ARG A 92 16.56 -5.74 -11.83
N VAL A 93 15.40 -6.26 -12.25
CA VAL A 93 15.00 -6.26 -13.66
C VAL A 93 14.82 -4.83 -14.17
N THR A 94 14.13 -3.98 -13.41
CA THR A 94 13.85 -2.59 -13.81
C THR A 94 15.14 -1.77 -13.82
N ASN A 95 15.98 -1.89 -12.80
CA ASN A 95 17.26 -1.18 -12.75
C ASN A 95 18.19 -1.62 -13.89
N GLY A 96 18.33 -2.93 -14.13
CA GLY A 96 19.13 -3.45 -15.25
C GLY A 96 18.58 -3.02 -16.62
N PHE A 97 17.26 -3.01 -16.78
CA PHE A 97 16.60 -2.50 -17.99
C PHE A 97 16.90 -1.01 -18.21
N VAL A 98 16.74 -0.18 -17.17
CA VAL A 98 17.03 1.26 -17.25
C VAL A 98 18.50 1.52 -17.54
N GLN A 99 19.41 0.78 -16.91
CA GLN A 99 20.85 0.89 -17.18
C GLN A 99 21.16 0.58 -18.64
N GLY A 100 20.65 -0.53 -19.17
CA GLY A 100 20.86 -0.92 -20.57
C GLY A 100 20.25 0.07 -21.55
N LEU A 101 19.02 0.53 -21.30
CA LEU A 101 18.33 1.51 -22.15
C LEU A 101 19.04 2.87 -22.13
N ALA A 102 19.37 3.40 -20.96
CA ALA A 102 20.05 4.67 -20.81
C ALA A 102 21.45 4.66 -21.43
N HIS A 103 22.19 3.56 -21.24
CA HIS A 103 23.50 3.39 -21.85
C HIS A 103 23.42 3.34 -23.38
N GLY A 104 22.46 2.59 -23.93
CA GLY A 104 22.26 2.49 -25.39
C GLY A 104 21.75 3.78 -26.05
N LEU A 105 21.08 4.64 -25.28
CA LEU A 105 20.55 5.93 -25.74
C LEU A 105 21.43 7.13 -25.40
N ASP A 106 22.52 6.92 -24.66
CA ASP A 106 23.37 7.98 -24.10
C ASP A 106 22.56 9.08 -23.38
N CYS A 107 21.55 8.67 -22.61
CA CYS A 107 20.69 9.59 -21.89
C CYS A 107 20.87 9.48 -20.37
N PRO A 108 20.76 10.59 -19.62
CA PRO A 108 20.90 10.57 -18.18
C PRO A 108 19.71 9.89 -17.49
N VAL A 109 19.94 9.43 -16.25
CA VAL A 109 18.95 8.80 -15.40
C VAL A 109 18.84 9.58 -14.09
N VAL A 110 17.61 9.90 -13.67
CA VAL A 110 17.33 10.34 -12.30
C VAL A 110 16.74 9.17 -11.51
N SER A 111 17.25 8.97 -10.29
CA SER A 111 16.76 7.95 -9.38
C SER A 111 15.96 8.61 -8.27
N ILE A 112 14.69 8.25 -8.13
CA ILE A 112 13.79 8.76 -7.10
C ILE A 112 13.32 7.60 -6.24
N SER A 113 13.24 7.80 -4.94
CA SER A 113 12.67 6.82 -4.02
C SER A 113 11.15 6.82 -4.07
N ALA A 114 10.54 5.64 -3.95
CA ALA A 114 9.09 5.54 -3.78
C ALA A 114 8.63 6.34 -2.56
N PHE A 115 9.41 6.40 -1.48
CA PHE A 115 9.08 7.22 -0.29
C PHE A 115 8.92 8.70 -0.61
N GLU A 116 9.81 9.25 -1.44
CA GLU A 116 9.75 10.65 -1.88
C GLU A 116 8.50 10.90 -2.74
N VAL A 117 8.16 9.94 -3.62
CA VAL A 117 6.94 10.00 -4.45
C VAL A 117 5.68 9.99 -3.58
N TYR A 118 5.64 9.13 -2.55
CA TYR A 118 4.51 9.06 -1.62
C TYR A 118 4.40 10.31 -0.74
N ALA A 119 5.51 10.84 -0.24
CA ALA A 119 5.54 12.10 0.50
C ALA A 119 5.01 13.25 -0.35
N PHE A 120 5.45 13.31 -1.62
CA PHE A 120 4.98 14.29 -2.58
C PHE A 120 3.48 14.17 -2.85
N ALA A 121 2.98 12.96 -3.17
CA ALA A 121 1.56 12.73 -3.43
C ALA A 121 0.68 13.07 -2.21
N TRP A 122 1.17 12.76 -1.01
CA TRP A 122 0.50 13.08 0.24
C TRP A 122 0.41 14.58 0.50
N LEU A 123 1.53 15.30 0.38
CA LEU A 123 1.57 16.75 0.56
C LEU A 123 0.68 17.45 -0.47
N PHE A 124 0.64 16.92 -1.69
CA PHE A 124 -0.19 17.43 -2.77
C PHE A 124 -1.69 17.33 -2.44
N ASN A 125 -2.11 16.24 -1.79
CA ASN A 125 -3.52 15.97 -1.47
C ASN A 125 -3.95 16.53 -0.12
N ASN A 126 -3.03 16.70 0.84
CA ASN A 126 -3.32 17.20 2.17
C ASN A 126 -2.80 18.64 2.30
N LYS A 127 -3.67 19.63 1.98
CA LYS A 127 -3.39 21.07 2.18
C LYS A 127 -3.37 21.51 3.66
N LYS A 128 -2.98 20.64 4.60
CA LYS A 128 -3.07 20.85 6.06
C LYS A 128 -1.91 21.69 6.62
N GLN A 129 -2.01 22.02 7.91
CA GLN A 129 -1.14 22.91 8.69
C GLN A 129 0.38 22.67 8.51
N GLU A 130 0.84 21.45 8.16
CA GLU A 130 2.26 21.19 7.90
C GLU A 130 2.82 22.01 6.72
N ALA A 131 1.97 22.43 5.77
CA ALA A 131 2.36 23.32 4.68
C ALA A 131 2.63 24.78 5.11
N GLN A 132 2.40 25.13 6.38
CA GLN A 132 2.74 26.45 6.94
C GLN A 132 4.19 26.54 7.42
N GLN A 133 4.86 25.41 7.62
CA GLN A 133 6.26 25.35 8.03
C GLN A 133 7.19 25.34 6.80
N ASP A 134 8.44 25.82 6.95
CA ASP A 134 9.44 25.77 5.87
C ASP A 134 10.11 24.39 5.73
N SER A 135 10.01 23.54 6.76
CA SER A 135 10.45 22.15 6.68
C SER A 135 9.78 21.29 7.73
N PHE A 136 9.51 20.03 7.41
CA PHE A 136 9.01 19.03 8.35
C PHE A 136 9.50 17.62 7.97
N PHE A 137 9.42 16.70 8.92
CA PHE A 137 9.68 15.27 8.68
C PHE A 137 8.37 14.53 8.47
N LEU A 138 8.37 13.60 7.51
CA LEU A 138 7.28 12.67 7.24
C LEU A 138 7.83 11.25 7.29
N ASP A 139 7.34 10.44 8.22
CA ASP A 139 7.67 9.02 8.27
C ASP A 139 6.75 8.26 7.30
N VAL A 140 7.31 7.72 6.23
CA VAL A 140 6.57 7.04 5.17
C VAL A 140 6.80 5.53 5.29
N ILE A 141 5.71 4.79 5.49
CA ILE A 141 5.72 3.33 5.61
C ILE A 141 5.03 2.74 4.38
N ILE A 142 5.74 1.94 3.58
CA ILE A 142 5.17 1.35 2.35
C ILE A 142 5.38 -0.17 2.30
N ASP A 143 4.45 -0.89 1.68
CA ASP A 143 4.56 -2.33 1.42
C ASP A 143 5.45 -2.56 0.19
N ALA A 144 6.64 -3.14 0.39
CA ALA A 144 7.61 -3.45 -0.66
C ALA A 144 7.32 -4.78 -1.38
N ARG A 145 6.08 -5.28 -1.29
CA ARG A 145 5.57 -6.59 -1.74
C ARG A 145 5.89 -7.70 -0.73
N LEU A 146 5.02 -8.72 -0.74
CA LEU A 146 5.03 -9.83 0.21
C LEU A 146 4.81 -9.39 1.65
N GLU A 147 4.13 -8.25 1.84
CA GLU A 147 3.80 -7.70 3.16
C GLU A 147 5.04 -7.37 4.00
N GLU A 148 6.16 -7.07 3.33
CA GLU A 148 7.38 -6.53 3.93
C GLU A 148 7.27 -5.01 3.91
N PHE A 149 6.98 -4.42 5.06
CA PHE A 149 6.85 -2.97 5.19
C PHE A 149 8.23 -2.37 5.36
N PHE A 150 8.49 -1.29 4.63
CA PHE A 150 9.69 -0.49 4.82
C PHE A 150 9.27 0.87 5.32
N LEU A 151 10.09 1.42 6.22
CA LEU A 151 9.97 2.75 6.76
C LEU A 151 11.16 3.57 6.33
N ALA A 152 10.90 4.77 5.83
CA ALA A 152 11.90 5.81 5.69
C ALA A 152 11.36 7.14 6.20
N ARG A 153 12.25 7.91 6.83
CA ARG A 153 11.99 9.30 7.18
C ARG A 153 12.31 10.19 6.00
N VAL A 154 11.32 10.92 5.51
CA VAL A 154 11.48 11.88 4.41
C VAL A 154 11.53 13.28 5.00
N LEU A 155 12.59 14.02 4.68
CA LEU A 155 12.66 15.46 4.92
C LEU A 155 11.92 16.18 3.79
N CYS A 156 10.85 16.89 4.15
CA CYS A 156 10.11 17.77 3.26
C CYS A 156 10.58 19.20 3.54
N LYS A 157 11.25 19.84 2.59
CA LYS A 157 11.80 21.20 2.77
C LYS A 157 11.40 22.13 1.65
N ARG A 158 10.85 23.30 2.01
CA ARG A 158 10.53 24.36 1.07
C ARG A 158 11.81 25.01 0.54
N TRP A 159 11.83 25.37 -0.73
CA TRP A 159 12.96 26.09 -1.33
C TRP A 159 12.54 27.46 -1.88
N GLU A 160 13.47 28.40 -1.83
CA GLU A 160 13.30 29.74 -2.39
C GLU A 160 13.75 29.76 -3.84
N SER A 161 12.98 30.46 -4.69
CA SER A 161 13.32 30.67 -6.09
C SER A 161 14.66 31.38 -6.22
N LYS A 162 15.74 30.64 -6.46
CA LYS A 162 16.94 31.18 -7.10
C LYS A 162 16.79 30.96 -8.60
N LYS A 163 16.90 32.04 -9.39
CA LYS A 163 16.99 31.95 -10.85
C LYS A 163 18.08 30.95 -11.21
N PHE A 164 17.69 29.84 -11.82
CA PHE A 164 18.63 28.83 -12.27
C PHE A 164 19.21 29.23 -13.64
N GLU A 165 20.50 29.50 -13.68
CA GLU A 165 21.28 29.61 -14.92
C GLU A 165 21.89 28.22 -15.27
N GLY A 166 21.09 27.37 -15.92
CA GLY A 166 21.57 26.31 -16.82
C GLY A 166 21.78 24.86 -16.31
N LYS A 167 21.08 23.88 -16.93
CA LYS A 167 21.63 22.78 -17.76
C LYS A 167 20.52 21.86 -18.31
N LEU A 168 20.73 21.38 -19.54
CA LEU A 168 19.78 21.04 -20.60
C LEU A 168 18.88 19.78 -20.47
N ASN A 169 18.76 19.12 -19.31
CA ASN A 169 18.23 17.75 -19.26
C ASN A 169 16.96 17.52 -18.40
N CYS A 170 16.29 18.56 -17.90
CA CYS A 170 15.07 18.41 -17.08
C CYS A 170 13.77 18.68 -17.87
N PRO A 171 12.64 18.00 -17.55
CA PRO A 171 11.32 18.40 -17.98
C PRO A 171 11.06 19.88 -17.73
N LYS A 172 10.23 20.53 -18.56
CA LYS A 172 9.82 21.92 -18.34
C LYS A 172 9.31 22.08 -16.91
N LYS A 173 10.00 22.92 -16.16
CA LYS A 173 9.72 23.19 -14.76
C LYS A 173 8.48 24.06 -14.65
N ILE A 174 7.58 23.69 -13.74
CA ILE A 174 6.40 24.49 -13.42
C ILE A 174 6.64 25.14 -12.07
N ASP A 175 6.95 26.44 -12.08
CA ASP A 175 7.05 27.22 -10.85
C ASP A 175 5.63 27.55 -10.35
N SER A 176 5.16 26.74 -9.41
CA SER A 176 3.99 27.07 -8.61
C SER A 176 4.45 27.35 -7.18
N ALA A 177 4.19 28.56 -6.69
CA ALA A 177 4.51 28.97 -5.33
C ALA A 177 3.95 28.01 -4.25
N ASN A 178 2.87 27.28 -4.58
CA ASN A 178 2.24 26.29 -3.69
C ASN A 178 3.04 24.97 -3.58
N PHE A 179 3.99 24.71 -4.49
CA PHE A 179 4.64 23.41 -4.65
C PHE A 179 6.18 23.47 -4.69
N ARG A 180 6.78 24.51 -4.11
CA ARG A 180 8.24 24.63 -3.97
C ARG A 180 8.78 23.75 -2.85
N TRP A 181 8.68 22.43 -3.01
CA TRP A 181 9.13 21.45 -2.00
C TRP A 181 10.16 20.49 -2.57
N ASN A 182 11.18 20.22 -1.77
CA ASN A 182 12.14 19.15 -1.98
C ASN A 182 11.83 18.02 -1.00
N PHE A 183 11.99 16.80 -1.48
CA PHE A 183 11.84 15.58 -0.71
C PHE A 183 13.18 14.86 -0.76
N SER A 184 13.71 14.49 0.39
CA SER A 184 14.92 13.67 0.47
C SER A 184 14.82 12.68 1.60
N ILE A 185 15.29 11.45 1.37
CA ILE A 185 15.46 10.47 2.44
C ILE A 185 16.44 11.02 3.48
N HIS A 186 16.00 11.15 4.73
CA HIS A 186 16.81 11.63 5.83
C HIS A 186 17.62 10.51 6.50
N GLU A 187 17.06 9.30 6.53
CA GLU A 187 17.64 8.12 7.18
C GLU A 187 17.48 6.92 6.24
N GLU A 188 18.44 6.00 6.25
CA GLU A 188 18.35 4.79 5.42
C GLU A 188 17.03 4.04 5.65
N PRO A 189 16.37 3.58 4.57
CA PRO A 189 15.16 2.77 4.72
C PRO A 189 15.43 1.50 5.52
N THR A 190 14.55 1.23 6.47
CA THR A 190 14.64 0.03 7.32
C THR A 190 13.38 -0.82 7.17
N ILE A 191 13.50 -2.11 7.44
CA ILE A 191 12.32 -2.97 7.59
C ILE A 191 11.52 -2.44 8.80
N PHE A 192 10.23 -2.27 8.59
CA PHE A 192 9.31 -1.78 9.61
C PHE A 192 8.86 -2.94 10.52
N ASP A 193 9.30 -2.88 11.77
CA ASP A 193 8.87 -3.75 12.87
C ASP A 193 8.44 -2.93 14.11
N ASN A 194 7.87 -3.60 15.11
CA ASN A 194 7.40 -2.94 16.35
C ASN A 194 8.53 -2.25 17.15
N GLN A 195 9.80 -2.54 16.87
CA GLN A 195 10.94 -1.90 17.52
C GLN A 195 11.34 -0.60 16.79
N SER A 196 11.29 -0.61 15.46
CA SER A 196 11.62 0.53 14.59
C SER A 196 10.76 1.78 14.87
N LEU A 197 9.49 1.60 15.25
CA LEU A 197 8.59 2.69 15.69
C LEU A 197 8.95 3.23 17.08
N LYS A 198 9.26 2.34 18.04
CA LYS A 198 9.57 2.73 19.42
C LYS A 198 10.87 3.54 19.53
N ILE A 199 11.86 3.22 18.69
CA ILE A 199 13.13 3.96 18.63
C ILE A 199 12.91 5.39 18.10
N ARG A 200 11.98 5.57 17.16
CA ARG A 200 11.78 6.84 16.43
C ARG A 200 10.78 7.81 17.07
N ASN A 201 9.86 7.30 17.90
CA ASN A 201 8.82 8.09 18.60
C ASN A 201 9.28 8.73 19.92
N SER A 202 10.57 8.64 20.27
CA SER A 202 11.04 9.10 21.57
C SER A 202 11.14 10.62 21.71
N ASN A 203 11.07 11.43 20.64
CA ASN A 203 11.36 12.88 20.77
C ASN A 203 10.72 13.89 19.78
N SER A 204 9.72 13.58 18.94
CA SER A 204 9.09 14.64 18.12
C SER A 204 7.72 14.29 17.53
N SER A 205 6.89 15.31 17.32
CA SER A 205 5.62 15.28 16.60
C SER A 205 5.84 15.09 15.09
N VAL A 206 6.19 13.88 14.67
CA VAL A 206 6.41 13.52 13.25
C VAL A 206 5.11 12.98 12.66
N SER A 207 4.66 13.53 11.53
CA SER A 207 3.51 12.99 10.79
C SER A 207 3.88 11.63 10.19
N ILE A 208 2.96 10.65 10.28
CA ILE A 208 3.20 9.29 9.81
C ILE A 208 2.24 8.95 8.68
N LEU A 209 2.77 8.65 7.50
CA LEU A 209 2.04 8.15 6.35
C LEU A 209 2.11 6.61 6.32
N LYS A 210 1.06 5.98 6.86
CA LYS A 210 0.98 4.52 7.02
C LYS A 210 0.40 3.83 5.79
N CYS A 211 1.22 3.05 5.09
CA CYS A 211 0.83 2.15 3.99
C CYS A 211 -0.11 2.78 2.95
N PRO A 212 0.21 3.97 2.42
CA PRO A 212 -0.64 4.63 1.44
C PRO A 212 -0.78 3.79 0.17
N ASN A 213 -1.99 3.67 -0.37
CA ASN A 213 -2.15 3.24 -1.75
C ASN A 213 -1.98 4.46 -2.65
N ILE A 214 -1.11 4.35 -3.66
CA ILE A 214 -0.84 5.47 -4.57
C ILE A 214 -2.11 5.91 -5.33
N ALA A 215 -3.07 4.98 -5.50
CA ALA A 215 -4.36 5.25 -6.12
C ALA A 215 -5.31 6.08 -5.26
N ASP A 216 -5.03 6.24 -3.95
CA ASP A 216 -5.86 7.07 -3.05
C ASP A 216 -5.62 8.57 -3.27
N PHE A 217 -4.50 8.94 -3.91
CA PHE A 217 -4.16 10.32 -4.20
C PHE A 217 -4.82 10.78 -5.50
N LYS A 218 -5.48 11.94 -5.43
CA LYS A 218 -6.17 12.55 -6.56
C LYS A 218 -5.21 13.37 -7.40
N LEU A 219 -5.53 13.43 -8.68
CA LEU A 219 -4.78 14.20 -9.66
C LEU A 219 -4.82 15.71 -9.38
N PRO A 220 -3.72 16.42 -9.68
CA PRO A 220 -3.72 17.87 -9.78
C PRO A 220 -4.76 18.36 -10.80
N ASN A 221 -5.59 19.33 -10.40
CA ASN A 221 -6.26 20.19 -11.37
C ASN A 221 -5.43 21.47 -11.51
N TYR A 222 -4.58 21.54 -12.54
CA TYR A 222 -3.76 22.73 -12.81
C TYR A 222 -3.72 23.02 -14.31
N GLY A 223 -3.97 24.28 -14.67
CA GLY A 223 -4.09 24.69 -16.08
C GLY A 223 -2.84 24.44 -16.94
N GLU A 224 -1.67 24.23 -16.32
CA GLU A 224 -0.38 24.03 -16.97
C GLU A 224 0.04 22.55 -17.12
N ILE A 225 -0.65 21.63 -16.43
CA ILE A 225 -0.41 20.18 -16.53
C ILE A 225 -1.65 19.50 -17.07
N LYS A 226 -1.49 18.73 -18.14
CA LYS A 226 -2.56 17.89 -18.67
C LYS A 226 -2.15 16.43 -18.57
N VAL A 227 -2.88 15.68 -17.76
CA VAL A 227 -2.67 14.24 -17.63
C VAL A 227 -3.61 13.48 -18.57
N ILE A 228 -3.04 12.52 -19.30
CA ILE A 228 -3.75 11.63 -20.22
C ILE A 228 -3.68 10.23 -19.62
N SER A 229 -4.77 9.79 -18.99
CA SER A 229 -4.88 8.48 -18.34
C SER A 229 -6.24 7.85 -18.63
N PRO A 230 -6.33 6.52 -18.86
CA PRO A 230 -7.60 5.82 -19.15
C PRO A 230 -8.69 6.02 -18.08
N GLN A 231 -8.31 6.34 -16.83
CA GLN A 231 -9.23 6.52 -15.70
C GLN A 231 -8.99 7.82 -14.94
N ASN A 232 -8.22 8.75 -15.50
CA ASN A 232 -7.79 9.97 -14.82
C ASN A 232 -7.21 9.64 -13.42
N ASN A 233 -6.29 8.66 -13.37
CA ASN A 233 -5.51 8.28 -12.19
C ASN A 233 -4.01 8.26 -12.55
N LEU A 234 -3.14 8.56 -11.57
CA LEU A 234 -1.69 8.42 -11.72
C LEU A 234 -1.21 7.12 -11.08
N PHE A 235 -0.52 6.29 -11.87
CA PHE A 235 0.31 5.22 -11.32
C PHE A 235 1.57 5.81 -10.66
N LEU A 236 2.34 4.98 -9.96
CA LEU A 236 3.55 5.42 -9.25
C LEU A 236 4.57 6.09 -10.19
N SER A 237 4.75 5.56 -11.41
CA SER A 237 5.57 6.20 -12.46
C SER A 237 5.06 7.60 -12.84
N GLY A 238 3.73 7.80 -12.88
CA GLY A 238 3.10 9.08 -13.16
C GLY A 238 3.31 10.12 -12.05
N TRP A 239 3.23 9.69 -10.79
CA TRP A 239 3.56 10.54 -9.65
C TRP A 239 5.06 10.87 -9.59
N ALA A 240 5.94 9.93 -9.93
CA ALA A 240 7.37 10.18 -10.03
C ALA A 240 7.70 11.19 -11.14
N ALA A 241 7.06 11.05 -12.31
CA ALA A 241 7.13 12.02 -13.39
C ALA A 241 6.70 13.42 -12.93
N LEU A 242 5.58 13.51 -12.20
CA LEU A 242 5.08 14.77 -11.66
C LEU A 242 6.05 15.39 -10.64
N LEU A 243 6.63 14.58 -9.75
CA LEU A 243 7.64 15.04 -8.80
C LEU A 243 8.86 15.63 -9.53
N CYS A 244 9.36 15.00 -10.60
CA CYS A 244 10.46 15.55 -11.40
C CYS A 244 10.13 16.89 -12.08
N VAL A 245 8.87 17.11 -12.45
CA VAL A 245 8.43 18.37 -13.09
C VAL A 245 8.41 19.53 -12.07
N TYR A 246 8.12 19.25 -10.80
CA TYR A 246 8.04 20.25 -9.74
C TYR A 246 9.31 20.41 -8.90
N ASN A 247 10.15 19.38 -8.81
CA ASN A 247 11.33 19.39 -7.97
C ASN A 247 12.55 19.90 -8.74
N GLU A 248 13.06 21.06 -8.34
CA GLU A 248 14.20 21.69 -9.00
C GLU A 248 15.56 21.07 -8.68
N ASN A 249 15.66 20.31 -7.59
CA ASN A 249 16.91 19.76 -7.06
C ASN A 249 17.13 18.28 -7.41
N VAL A 250 16.48 17.79 -8.47
CA VAL A 250 16.72 16.43 -8.96
C VAL A 250 18.11 16.30 -9.59
N THR A 251 18.86 15.28 -9.17
CA THR A 251 20.21 15.01 -9.68
C THR A 251 20.15 13.98 -10.80
N TRP A 252 20.47 14.41 -12.02
CA TRP A 252 20.61 13.53 -13.17
C TRP A 252 22.01 12.91 -13.19
N LYS A 253 22.06 11.59 -13.24
CA LYS A 253 23.28 10.77 -13.16
C LYS A 253 23.50 9.98 -14.44
N LYS A 254 24.71 9.46 -14.61
CA LYS A 254 24.97 8.47 -15.66
C LYS A 254 24.33 7.13 -15.30
N ALA A 255 24.03 6.30 -16.29
CA ALA A 255 23.38 5.01 -16.10
C ALA A 255 24.09 4.11 -15.08
N ASN A 256 25.44 4.09 -15.09
CA ASN A 256 26.27 3.29 -14.19
C ASN A 256 26.34 3.80 -12.74
N GLU A 257 25.92 5.04 -12.48
CA GLU A 257 25.89 5.66 -11.15
C GLU A 257 24.54 5.44 -10.44
N VAL A 258 23.58 4.78 -11.11
CA VAL A 258 22.26 4.49 -10.58
C VAL A 258 22.21 3.07 -10.04
N HIS A 259 21.88 2.97 -8.76
CA HIS A 259 21.73 1.72 -8.02
C HIS A 259 20.36 1.71 -7.33
N PRO A 260 19.75 0.53 -7.13
CA PRO A 260 18.54 0.42 -6.34
C PRO A 260 18.80 0.90 -4.90
N LEU A 261 17.75 1.42 -4.25
CA LEU A 261 17.83 2.04 -2.94
C LEU A 261 18.33 1.06 -1.85
N TYR A 262 18.06 -0.22 -2.02
CA TYR A 262 18.66 -1.31 -1.26
C TYR A 262 18.75 -2.55 -2.15
N VAL A 263 19.75 -3.40 -1.88
CA VAL A 263 19.88 -4.73 -2.48
C VAL A 263 19.88 -5.71 -1.32
N ARG A 264 18.85 -6.57 -1.21
CA ARG A 264 18.91 -7.68 -0.26
C ARG A 264 20.07 -8.61 -0.63
N ASP A 265 20.85 -9.01 0.36
CA ASP A 265 21.72 -10.18 0.23
C ASP A 265 20.84 -11.44 0.06
N GLN A 266 21.39 -12.41 -0.65
CA GLN A 266 20.71 -13.47 -1.41
C GLN A 266 19.47 -14.15 -0.77
N VAL A 267 18.55 -14.56 -1.66
CA VAL A 267 17.42 -15.50 -1.57
C VAL A 267 17.46 -16.56 -0.43
N ALA A 268 18.64 -17.02 -0.01
CA ALA A 268 18.82 -17.94 1.13
C ALA A 268 18.35 -17.35 2.48
N GLN A 269 18.56 -16.05 2.69
CA GLN A 269 18.13 -15.34 3.90
C GLN A 269 16.61 -15.26 3.97
N THR A 270 15.94 -15.02 2.84
CA THR A 270 14.47 -15.01 2.74
C THR A 270 13.83 -16.38 3.03
N ILE A 271 14.51 -17.50 2.75
CA ILE A 271 14.02 -18.85 3.05
C ILE A 271 14.23 -19.22 4.53
N LEU A 272 15.36 -18.81 5.13
CA LEU A 272 15.66 -19.03 6.54
C LEU A 272 14.84 -18.11 7.46
N GLU A 273 14.55 -16.87 7.04
CA GLU A 273 13.65 -15.93 7.72
C GLU A 273 12.20 -16.41 7.69
N ARG A 274 11.72 -16.93 6.55
CA ARG A 274 10.41 -17.60 6.44
C ARG A 274 10.29 -18.84 7.34
N LYS A 275 11.43 -19.45 7.70
CA LYS A 275 11.49 -20.54 8.69
C LYS A 275 11.55 -20.03 10.14
N LYS A 276 12.00 -18.79 10.40
CA LYS A 276 12.19 -18.23 11.75
C LYS A 276 11.05 -17.30 12.23
N ASN A 277 10.31 -16.63 11.34
CA ASN A 277 9.12 -15.83 11.68
C ASN A 277 7.91 -16.36 10.89
N PRO A 278 6.94 -17.04 11.54
CA PRO A 278 5.77 -17.52 10.81
C PRO A 278 4.95 -16.34 10.31
N SER A 279 4.52 -16.41 9.05
CA SER A 279 3.80 -15.34 8.33
C SER A 279 2.47 -14.92 8.99
N LEU A 280 1.95 -15.70 9.93
CA LEU A 280 0.71 -15.42 10.65
C LEU A 280 0.90 -15.79 12.12
N ILE A 281 0.69 -14.83 13.01
CA ILE A 281 0.84 -14.97 14.47
C ILE A 281 -0.47 -14.56 15.13
N ILE A 282 -0.85 -15.25 16.21
CA ILE A 282 -1.96 -14.84 17.08
C ILE A 282 -1.39 -14.51 18.43
N GLU A 283 -1.66 -13.30 18.92
CA GLU A 283 -1.17 -12.78 20.19
C GLU A 283 -2.31 -12.17 21.01
N SER A 284 -2.11 -11.95 22.31
CA SER A 284 -3.00 -11.05 23.07
C SER A 284 -2.93 -9.65 22.49
N PHE A 285 -4.05 -8.94 22.43
CA PHE A 285 -4.03 -7.50 22.22
C PHE A 285 -4.36 -6.75 23.51
N ASP A 286 -3.75 -5.59 23.71
CA ASP A 286 -3.83 -4.78 24.92
C ASP A 286 -4.36 -3.37 24.63
N GLU A 287 -4.27 -2.45 25.59
CA GLU A 287 -4.75 -1.07 25.44
C GLU A 287 -4.13 -0.34 24.24
N SER A 288 -2.87 -0.65 23.89
CA SER A 288 -2.17 0.00 22.77
C SER A 288 -2.73 -0.41 21.40
N ASP A 289 -3.48 -1.51 21.33
CA ASP A 289 -4.10 -1.99 20.11
C ASP A 289 -5.51 -1.43 19.88
N LEU A 290 -6.11 -0.76 20.88
CA LEU A 290 -7.52 -0.34 20.88
C LEU A 290 -7.88 0.54 19.68
N ASP A 291 -7.03 1.51 19.33
CA ASP A 291 -7.26 2.38 18.18
C ASP A 291 -7.31 1.57 16.87
N THR A 292 -6.42 0.58 16.75
CA THR A 292 -6.29 -0.22 15.54
C THR A 292 -7.47 -1.19 15.39
N VAL A 293 -7.85 -1.91 16.45
CA VAL A 293 -9.00 -2.83 16.40
C VAL A 293 -10.31 -2.08 16.20
N THR A 294 -10.46 -0.90 16.81
CA THR A 294 -11.63 -0.03 16.61
C THR A 294 -11.73 0.46 15.18
N SER A 295 -10.62 0.89 14.59
CA SER A 295 -10.58 1.29 13.17
C SER A 295 -10.96 0.14 12.24
N ILE A 296 -10.45 -1.08 12.49
CA ILE A 296 -10.81 -2.27 11.72
C ILE A 296 -12.32 -2.57 11.82
N GLU A 297 -12.89 -2.46 13.03
CA GLU A 297 -14.31 -2.70 13.29
C GLU A 297 -15.19 -1.71 12.51
N GLN A 298 -14.88 -0.41 12.59
CA GLN A 298 -15.65 0.67 11.94
C GLN A 298 -15.59 0.58 10.41
N ASP A 299 -14.44 0.20 9.86
CA ASP A 299 -14.28 0.00 8.41
C ASP A 299 -15.05 -1.23 7.90
N THR A 300 -15.20 -2.23 8.76
CA THR A 300 -15.80 -3.53 8.40
C THR A 300 -17.31 -3.55 8.60
N TYR A 301 -17.80 -2.92 9.67
CA TYR A 301 -19.20 -2.96 10.07
C TYR A 301 -19.80 -1.57 10.19
N GLN A 302 -20.99 -1.41 9.61
CA GLN A 302 -21.77 -0.19 9.71
C GLN A 302 -22.36 0.06 11.11
N PHE A 303 -22.64 -1.01 11.85
CA PHE A 303 -23.11 -0.99 13.24
C PHE A 303 -22.23 -1.92 14.07
N GLY A 304 -20.93 -1.59 14.13
CA GLY A 304 -19.91 -2.35 14.85
C GLY A 304 -19.78 -1.98 16.32
N TRP A 305 -18.89 -2.67 17.02
CA TRP A 305 -18.48 -2.37 18.39
C TRP A 305 -17.82 -0.98 18.50
N SER A 306 -18.13 -0.29 19.59
CA SER A 306 -17.45 0.95 19.98
C SER A 306 -16.11 0.65 20.66
N MET A 307 -15.22 1.64 20.74
CA MET A 307 -13.97 1.53 21.51
C MET A 307 -14.21 1.08 22.96
N LYS A 308 -15.31 1.57 23.57
CA LYS A 308 -15.72 1.17 24.92
C LYS A 308 -16.01 -0.33 25.03
N ASN A 309 -16.61 -0.96 24.00
CA ASN A 309 -16.84 -2.40 24.03
C ASN A 309 -15.53 -3.20 24.04
N PHE A 310 -14.51 -2.73 23.32
CA PHE A 310 -13.18 -3.35 23.36
C PHE A 310 -12.51 -3.15 24.73
N GLN A 311 -12.59 -1.96 25.30
CA GLN A 311 -12.07 -1.67 26.65
C GLN A 311 -12.74 -2.53 27.72
N ASP A 312 -14.08 -2.59 27.70
CA ASP A 312 -14.86 -3.40 28.65
C ASP A 312 -14.50 -4.89 28.52
N SER A 313 -14.18 -5.37 27.31
CA SER A 313 -13.74 -6.75 27.07
C SER A 313 -12.37 -7.05 27.70
N LEU A 314 -11.43 -6.12 27.60
CA LEU A 314 -10.12 -6.24 28.27
C LEU A 314 -10.30 -6.24 29.80
N ASN A 315 -11.12 -5.33 30.33
CA ASN A 315 -11.40 -5.21 31.76
C ASN A 315 -12.13 -6.42 32.35
N SER A 316 -12.96 -7.10 31.54
CA SER A 316 -13.72 -8.29 31.93
C SER A 316 -12.91 -9.59 31.81
N ASN A 317 -11.60 -9.50 31.56
CA ASN A 317 -10.71 -10.65 31.33
C ASN A 317 -11.22 -11.60 30.23
N TYR A 318 -11.85 -11.07 29.18
CA TYR A 318 -12.17 -11.86 28.00
C TYR A 318 -10.88 -12.19 27.23
N VAL A 319 -10.92 -13.26 26.45
CA VAL A 319 -9.79 -13.64 25.61
C VAL A 319 -9.80 -12.80 24.34
N CYS A 320 -9.05 -11.71 24.41
CA CYS A 320 -8.84 -10.74 23.33
C CYS A 320 -7.57 -11.10 22.56
N ARG A 321 -7.70 -11.53 21.30
CA ARG A 321 -6.56 -11.93 20.47
C ARG A 321 -6.51 -11.18 19.16
N LYS A 322 -5.30 -10.74 18.78
CA LYS A 322 -5.02 -10.13 17.49
C LYS A 322 -4.38 -11.14 16.54
N LEU A 323 -4.76 -11.06 15.28
CA LEU A 323 -4.07 -11.70 14.18
C LEU A 323 -3.05 -10.73 13.60
N ILE A 324 -1.79 -11.11 13.71
CA ILE A 324 -0.68 -10.42 13.08
C ILE A 324 -0.32 -11.16 11.80
N ASN A 325 -0.32 -10.45 10.68
CA ASN A 325 0.19 -10.94 9.41
C ASN A 325 1.33 -10.03 8.98
N ASN A 326 2.55 -10.56 8.95
CA ASN A 326 3.77 -9.81 8.68
C ASN A 326 3.86 -8.49 9.48
N SER A 327 3.82 -8.62 10.81
CA SER A 327 3.88 -7.51 11.79
C SER A 327 2.70 -6.53 11.80
N LEU A 328 1.69 -6.71 10.93
CA LEU A 328 0.47 -5.90 10.97
C LEU A 328 -0.69 -6.61 11.66
N LEU A 329 -1.39 -5.90 12.52
CA LEU A 329 -2.70 -6.31 13.04
C LEU A 329 -3.70 -6.28 11.88
N VAL A 330 -4.11 -7.45 11.38
CA VAL A 330 -5.02 -7.59 10.24
C VAL A 330 -6.37 -8.21 10.60
N GLY A 331 -6.55 -8.56 11.87
CA GLY A 331 -7.80 -9.06 12.40
C GLY A 331 -7.71 -9.29 13.91
N TYR A 332 -8.84 -9.63 14.50
CA TYR A 332 -8.92 -9.98 15.90
C TYR A 332 -10.10 -10.92 16.12
N PHE A 333 -10.09 -11.55 17.29
CA PHE A 333 -11.27 -12.18 17.84
C PHE A 333 -11.33 -11.96 19.35
N ILE A 334 -12.53 -12.00 19.87
CA ILE A 334 -12.83 -11.88 21.29
C ILE A 334 -13.79 -13.01 21.62
N TRP A 335 -13.44 -13.79 22.64
CA TRP A 335 -14.34 -14.80 23.18
C TRP A 335 -14.29 -14.82 24.70
N MET A 336 -15.36 -15.33 25.30
CA MET A 336 -15.46 -15.54 26.74
C MET A 336 -15.85 -16.98 27.06
N LYS A 337 -15.46 -17.45 28.23
CA LYS A 337 -15.90 -18.74 28.78
C LYS A 337 -17.19 -18.54 29.58
N VAL A 338 -18.18 -19.39 29.34
CA VAL A 338 -19.40 -19.51 30.15
C VAL A 338 -19.52 -20.99 30.53
N GLU A 339 -19.31 -21.33 31.80
CA GLU A 339 -19.23 -22.72 32.27
C GLU A 339 -18.30 -23.61 31.41
N ASN A 340 -18.86 -24.52 30.60
CA ASN A 340 -18.15 -25.41 29.69
C ASN A 340 -18.30 -25.01 28.21
N GLU A 341 -18.62 -23.74 27.94
CA GLU A 341 -18.86 -23.20 26.61
C GLU A 341 -17.94 -22.01 26.30
N CYS A 342 -17.48 -21.94 25.05
CA CYS A 342 -16.82 -20.76 24.50
C CYS A 342 -17.83 -19.96 23.67
N HIS A 343 -17.97 -18.67 23.96
CA HIS A 343 -18.82 -17.76 23.21
C HIS A 343 -17.93 -16.78 22.45
N ILE A 344 -17.89 -16.89 21.12
CA ILE A 344 -17.19 -15.95 20.25
C ILE A 344 -18.06 -14.69 20.13
N LEU A 345 -17.60 -13.61 20.76
CA LEU A 345 -18.33 -12.34 20.85
C LEU A 345 -18.09 -11.45 19.63
N ASN A 346 -16.84 -11.45 19.14
CA ASN A 346 -16.46 -10.70 17.95
C ASN A 346 -15.35 -11.43 17.20
N PHE A 347 -15.38 -11.40 15.87
CA PHE A 347 -14.45 -12.10 15.00
C PHE A 347 -14.35 -11.35 13.67
N THR A 348 -13.22 -10.68 13.44
CA THR A 348 -13.11 -9.71 12.36
C THR A 348 -11.76 -9.82 11.67
N ILE A 349 -11.80 -9.81 10.33
CA ILE A 349 -10.64 -9.61 9.48
C ILE A 349 -10.82 -8.25 8.79
N ALA A 350 -9.77 -7.43 8.79
CA ALA A 350 -9.77 -6.13 8.14
C ALA A 350 -10.25 -6.24 6.69
N LYS A 351 -11.15 -5.34 6.29
CA LYS A 351 -11.86 -5.38 5.00
C LYS A 351 -10.94 -5.60 3.78
N GLY A 352 -9.82 -4.89 3.71
CA GLY A 352 -8.81 -5.03 2.64
C GLY A 352 -8.02 -6.35 2.63
N ARG A 353 -8.10 -7.13 3.72
CA ARG A 353 -7.40 -8.41 3.93
C ARG A 353 -8.35 -9.61 3.87
N GLN A 354 -9.65 -9.40 3.67
CA GLN A 354 -10.64 -10.47 3.52
C GLN A 354 -10.46 -11.24 2.20
N ARG A 355 -11.13 -12.41 2.09
CA ARG A 355 -11.10 -13.30 0.90
C ARG A 355 -9.72 -13.88 0.54
N ARG A 356 -8.75 -13.80 1.45
CA ARG A 356 -7.39 -14.36 1.30
C ARG A 356 -7.13 -15.61 2.16
N GLY A 357 -8.17 -16.20 2.76
CA GLY A 357 -8.06 -17.36 3.64
C GLY A 357 -7.73 -17.06 5.11
N LEU A 358 -7.46 -15.79 5.45
CA LEU A 358 -7.11 -15.38 6.83
C LEU A 358 -8.19 -15.69 7.86
N GLY A 359 -9.47 -15.48 7.54
CA GLY A 359 -10.56 -15.85 8.46
C GLY A 359 -10.63 -17.35 8.74
N LYS A 360 -10.37 -18.19 7.73
CA LYS A 360 -10.27 -19.65 7.91
C LYS A 360 -9.08 -20.02 8.78
N TRP A 361 -7.93 -19.40 8.52
CA TRP A 361 -6.72 -19.64 9.31
C TRP A 361 -6.90 -19.22 10.77
N MET A 362 -7.39 -18.00 11.03
CA MET A 362 -7.64 -17.47 12.37
C MET A 362 -8.65 -18.31 13.15
N LEU A 363 -9.76 -18.71 12.49
CA LEU A 363 -10.75 -19.59 13.10
C LEU A 363 -10.15 -20.95 13.45
N SER A 364 -9.34 -21.55 12.56
CA SER A 364 -8.70 -22.84 12.85
C SER A 364 -7.77 -22.77 14.06
N ARG A 365 -7.07 -21.65 14.26
CA ARG A 365 -6.17 -21.45 15.39
C ARG A 365 -6.92 -21.17 16.68
N LEU A 366 -7.98 -20.37 16.64
CA LEU A 366 -8.89 -20.18 17.77
C LEU A 366 -9.41 -21.54 18.24
N LEU A 367 -9.99 -22.33 17.33
CA LEU A 367 -10.56 -23.64 17.66
C LEU A 367 -9.52 -24.63 18.19
N ALA A 368 -8.28 -24.58 17.69
CA ALA A 368 -7.18 -25.38 18.21
C ALA A 368 -6.79 -24.96 19.65
N SER A 369 -6.72 -23.65 19.93
CA SER A 369 -6.40 -23.16 21.28
C SER A 369 -7.47 -23.51 22.32
N LEU A 370 -8.72 -23.76 21.91
CA LEU A 370 -9.77 -24.18 22.83
C LEU A 370 -9.54 -25.58 23.42
N GLY A 371 -8.70 -26.41 22.80
CA GLY A 371 -8.37 -27.74 23.31
C GLY A 371 -7.64 -27.74 24.66
N GLU A 372 -7.05 -26.61 25.06
CA GLU A 372 -6.42 -26.43 26.37
C GLU A 372 -7.43 -26.17 27.49
N TYR A 373 -8.71 -25.99 27.16
CA TYR A 373 -9.77 -25.68 28.11
C TYR A 373 -10.77 -26.85 28.21
N ASP A 374 -11.35 -27.05 29.40
CA ASP A 374 -12.47 -27.99 29.59
C ASP A 374 -13.77 -27.39 29.02
N LEU A 375 -13.87 -27.40 27.69
CA LEU A 375 -15.00 -26.88 26.92
C LEU A 375 -15.63 -28.00 26.10
N ARG A 376 -16.96 -27.99 26.01
CA ARG A 376 -17.77 -28.95 25.25
C ARG A 376 -18.29 -28.37 23.93
N SER A 377 -18.47 -27.05 23.87
CA SER A 377 -18.99 -26.40 22.67
C SER A 377 -18.52 -24.97 22.49
N VAL A 378 -18.60 -24.52 21.23
CA VAL A 378 -18.36 -23.14 20.80
C VAL A 378 -19.65 -22.58 20.21
N PHE A 379 -20.03 -21.39 20.65
CA PHE A 379 -21.18 -20.64 20.17
C PHE A 379 -20.76 -19.33 19.51
N LEU A 380 -21.56 -18.89 18.55
CA LEU A 380 -21.47 -17.56 17.96
C LEU A 380 -22.82 -17.11 17.41
N GLU A 381 -23.00 -15.80 17.32
CA GLU A 381 -24.09 -15.16 16.60
C GLU A 381 -23.59 -14.58 15.27
N VAL A 382 -24.39 -14.74 14.21
CA VAL A 382 -24.09 -14.18 12.89
C VAL A 382 -25.35 -13.65 12.21
N ARG A 383 -25.23 -12.50 11.54
CA ARG A 383 -26.31 -11.94 10.71
C ARG A 383 -26.70 -12.90 9.59
N PRO A 384 -28.01 -13.20 9.36
CA PRO A 384 -28.49 -13.97 8.22
C PRO A 384 -28.01 -13.46 6.86
N SER A 385 -27.78 -12.14 6.74
CA SER A 385 -27.23 -11.48 5.55
C SER A 385 -25.74 -11.76 5.31
N ASN A 386 -24.97 -12.14 6.34
CA ASN A 386 -23.53 -12.39 6.22
C ASN A 386 -23.23 -13.82 5.71
N LYS A 387 -23.56 -14.06 4.43
CA LYS A 387 -23.37 -15.36 3.78
C LYS A 387 -21.92 -15.84 3.81
N SER A 388 -20.95 -14.92 3.75
CA SER A 388 -19.53 -15.28 3.80
C SER A 388 -19.14 -15.88 5.15
N ALA A 389 -19.57 -15.27 6.26
CA ALA A 389 -19.29 -15.78 7.60
C ALA A 389 -20.05 -17.09 7.87
N ILE A 390 -21.33 -17.19 7.50
CA ILE A 390 -22.12 -18.43 7.64
C ILE A 390 -21.42 -19.59 6.92
N ASN A 391 -20.96 -19.39 5.69
CA ASN A 391 -20.23 -20.41 4.94
C ASN A 391 -18.88 -20.76 5.56
N LEU A 392 -18.16 -19.77 6.10
CA LEU A 392 -16.90 -20.00 6.82
C LEU A 392 -17.13 -20.88 8.05
N TYR A 393 -18.10 -20.54 8.90
CA TYR A 393 -18.41 -21.30 10.11
C TYR A 393 -18.94 -22.70 9.77
N GLY A 394 -19.87 -22.82 8.82
CA GLY A 394 -20.42 -24.10 8.38
C GLY A 394 -19.33 -25.08 7.89
N ARG A 395 -18.39 -24.60 7.08
CA ARG A 395 -17.24 -25.41 6.62
C ARG A 395 -16.28 -25.84 7.73
N ASN A 396 -16.36 -25.22 8.91
CA ASN A 396 -15.57 -25.58 10.08
C ASN A 396 -16.39 -26.33 11.14
N GLY A 397 -17.55 -26.88 10.78
CA GLY A 397 -18.33 -27.77 11.64
C GLY A 397 -19.26 -27.05 12.61
N PHE A 398 -19.59 -25.78 12.34
CA PHE A 398 -20.67 -25.10 13.05
C PHE A 398 -22.02 -25.38 12.37
N GLU A 399 -23.03 -25.66 13.18
CA GLU A 399 -24.41 -25.88 12.76
C GLU A 399 -25.31 -24.79 13.33
N ILE A 400 -26.37 -24.43 12.60
CA ILE A 400 -27.37 -23.48 13.10
C ILE A 400 -28.25 -24.21 14.12
N VAL A 401 -28.25 -23.74 15.37
CA VAL A 401 -29.03 -24.34 16.47
C VAL A 401 -30.18 -23.45 16.95
N GLY A 402 -30.25 -22.22 16.47
CA GLY A 402 -31.30 -21.31 16.87
C GLY A 402 -31.25 -19.97 16.14
N ARG A 403 -32.20 -19.11 16.50
CA ARG A 403 -32.34 -17.76 15.94
C ARG A 403 -32.78 -16.80 17.04
N ARG A 404 -32.05 -15.70 17.23
CA ARG A 404 -32.46 -14.60 18.10
C ARG A 404 -33.18 -13.56 17.26
N LYS A 405 -34.46 -13.32 17.56
CA LYS A 405 -35.26 -12.32 16.82
C LYS A 405 -34.80 -10.91 17.12
N ASN A 406 -34.78 -10.05 16.10
CA ASN A 406 -34.49 -8.61 16.20
C ASN A 406 -33.18 -8.28 16.94
N TYR A 407 -32.15 -9.10 16.77
CA TYR A 407 -30.92 -9.00 17.55
C TYR A 407 -30.06 -7.80 17.12
N TYR A 408 -29.74 -7.69 15.84
CA TYR A 408 -28.83 -6.67 15.31
C TYR A 408 -29.55 -5.43 14.79
N SER A 409 -28.94 -4.26 14.98
CA SER A 409 -29.42 -3.00 14.39
C SER A 409 -29.14 -2.91 12.88
N THR A 410 -30.02 -2.23 12.17
CA THR A 410 -29.91 -1.86 10.75
C THR A 410 -30.46 -0.44 10.56
N PHE A 411 -30.27 0.19 9.39
CA PHE A 411 -30.90 1.49 9.12
C PHE A 411 -32.43 1.45 9.15
N ASN A 412 -33.02 0.33 8.74
CA ASN A 412 -34.46 0.20 8.55
C ASN A 412 -35.09 -0.71 9.62
N GLY A 413 -34.54 -0.71 10.85
CA GLY A 413 -35.05 -1.50 11.97
C GLY A 413 -34.03 -2.52 12.48
N ARG A 414 -34.47 -3.76 12.71
CA ARG A 414 -33.63 -4.81 13.29
C ARG A 414 -33.59 -6.05 12.40
N GLU A 415 -32.46 -6.73 12.44
CA GLU A 415 -32.22 -8.02 11.79
C GLU A 415 -32.04 -9.09 12.86
N ASP A 416 -32.51 -10.31 12.60
CA ASP A 416 -32.28 -11.44 13.48
C ASP A 416 -30.80 -11.85 13.52
N ALA A 417 -30.42 -12.68 14.48
CA ALA A 417 -29.14 -13.40 14.49
C ALA A 417 -29.37 -14.90 14.39
N LEU A 418 -28.58 -15.58 13.56
CA LEU A 418 -28.45 -17.03 13.60
C LEU A 418 -27.49 -17.40 14.72
N VAL A 419 -27.91 -18.30 15.60
CA VAL A 419 -27.03 -18.88 16.62
C VAL A 419 -26.42 -20.14 16.03
N MET A 420 -25.10 -20.18 15.94
CA MET A 420 -24.37 -21.34 15.44
C MET A 420 -23.57 -21.99 16.56
N LYS A 421 -23.53 -23.33 16.57
CA LYS A 421 -22.84 -24.15 17.56
C LYS A 421 -21.90 -25.15 16.90
N ARG A 422 -20.74 -25.37 17.51
CA ARG A 422 -19.83 -26.47 17.17
C ARG A 422 -19.49 -27.25 18.44
N LEU A 423 -19.53 -28.58 18.37
CA LEU A 423 -19.03 -29.42 19.46
C LEU A 423 -17.50 -29.50 19.42
N ILE A 424 -16.86 -29.50 20.59
CA ILE A 424 -15.43 -29.75 20.72
C ILE A 424 -15.25 -31.25 20.98
N LEU A 425 -14.54 -31.93 20.08
CA LEU A 425 -14.23 -33.35 20.24
C LEU A 425 -13.18 -33.48 21.36
N GLN A 426 -13.58 -34.05 22.50
CA GLN A 426 -12.64 -34.42 23.54
C GLN A 426 -11.77 -35.58 23.03
N SER A 427 -10.44 -35.47 23.13
CA SER A 427 -9.59 -36.63 22.91
C SER A 427 -9.96 -37.66 23.98
N LYS A 428 -10.50 -38.82 23.58
CA LYS A 428 -10.59 -39.96 24.50
C LYS A 428 -9.18 -40.21 25.00
N SER A 429 -8.94 -40.00 26.30
CA SER A 429 -7.72 -40.46 26.96
C SER A 429 -7.50 -41.90 26.54
N ARG A 430 -6.38 -42.16 25.85
CA ARG A 430 -5.91 -43.53 25.68
C ARG A 430 -5.73 -44.08 27.09
N PHE A 431 -6.46 -45.15 27.37
CA PHE A 431 -6.35 -45.98 28.55
C PHE A 431 -4.89 -46.12 28.99
N ILE A 432 -4.62 -45.84 30.26
CA ILE A 432 -3.51 -46.44 31.00
C ILE A 432 -3.96 -47.83 31.43
#